data_AF-A0A940S205-F1
#
_entry.id   AF-A0A940S205-F1
#
_cell.length_a   1.000
_cell.length_b   1.000
_cell.length_c   1.000
_cell.angle_alpha   90.00
_cell.angle_beta   90.00
_cell.angle_gamma   90.00
#
_symmetry.space_group_name_H-M   'P 1'
#
loop_
_entity.id
_entity.type
_entity.pdbx_description
1 polymer ?
#
loop_
_entity_poly.entity_id
_entity_poly.type
_entity_poly.pdbx_seq_one_letter_code
_entity_poly.pdbx_strand_id
1 'polypeptide(L)'
;MRGKLALGTLIVAGVLFAVMVLQLRGVGEAAGLLPQSAPGRTGAQMAAFREALTETGLTGHYRLMLRLDFAFMAFFGLGVGLALGRLWGWGLAAFVVAVDAWENLGLLAFLDGGLAPDPMVSTAKFAFYAVAGLVLAGTGVRAYLHQRRG
;
A
#
# COMPACT_ATOMS: atom_id res chain seq x y z
N MET A 1 21.86 16.91 -0.29
CA MET A 1 21.83 15.50 -0.77
C MET A 1 20.53 14.79 -0.40
N ARG A 2 20.06 14.85 0.86
CA ARG A 2 18.84 14.17 1.34
C ARG A 2 17.59 14.38 0.46
N GLY A 3 17.31 15.61 0.05
CA GLY A 3 16.16 15.91 -0.82
C GLY A 3 16.20 15.24 -2.21
N LYS A 4 17.40 15.08 -2.81
CA LYS A 4 17.56 14.37 -4.09
C LYS A 4 17.32 12.87 -3.94
N LEU A 5 17.77 12.29 -2.82
CA LEU A 5 17.54 10.88 -2.48
C LEU A 5 16.06 10.61 -2.22
N ALA A 6 15.40 11.45 -1.41
CA ALA A 6 13.97 11.35 -1.13
C ALA A 6 13.14 11.42 -2.43
N LEU A 7 13.46 12.37 -3.31
CA LEU A 7 12.81 12.49 -4.61
C LEU A 7 13.03 11.24 -5.48
N GLY A 8 14.26 10.73 -5.56
CA GLY A 8 14.57 9.51 -6.31
C GLY A 8 13.78 8.30 -5.81
N THR A 9 13.70 8.10 -4.49
CA THR A 9 12.92 7.00 -3.90
C THR A 9 11.41 7.16 -4.14
N LEU A 10 10.88 8.38 -4.12
CA LEU A 10 9.46 8.64 -4.40
C LEU A 10 9.13 8.45 -5.88
N ILE A 11 10.04 8.76 -6.80
CA ILE A 11 9.87 8.46 -8.23
C ILE A 11 9.78 6.95 -8.45
N VAL A 12 10.69 6.17 -7.84
CA VAL A 12 10.65 4.70 -7.92
C VAL A 12 9.34 4.17 -7.35
N ALA A 13 8.91 4.66 -6.20
CA ALA A 13 7.61 4.31 -5.62
C ALA A 13 6.45 4.64 -6.57
N GLY A 14 6.46 5.81 -7.23
CA GLY A 14 5.45 6.20 -8.20
C GLY A 14 5.39 5.26 -9.42
N VAL A 15 6.55 4.83 -9.94
CA VAL A 15 6.62 3.85 -11.04
C VAL A 15 6.06 2.50 -10.60
N LEU A 16 6.45 2.02 -9.42
CA LEU A 16 5.92 0.77 -8.87
C LEU A 16 4.40 0.84 -8.70
N PHE A 17 3.88 1.94 -8.15
CA PHE A 17 2.45 2.16 -8.01
C PHE A 17 1.73 2.12 -9.36
N ALA A 18 2.26 2.77 -10.39
CA ALA A 18 1.67 2.73 -11.73
C ALA A 18 1.63 1.30 -12.30
N VAL A 19 2.70 0.53 -12.14
CA VAL A 19 2.74 -0.88 -12.56
C VAL A 19 1.71 -1.70 -11.80
N MET A 20 1.58 -1.52 -10.48
CA MET A 20 0.59 -2.22 -9.67
C MET A 20 -0.85 -1.87 -10.09
N VAL A 21 -1.15 -0.61 -10.34
CA VAL A 21 -2.48 -0.18 -10.81
C VAL A 21 -2.85 -0.84 -12.13
N LEU A 22 -1.91 -0.94 -13.08
CA LEU A 22 -2.14 -1.63 -14.35
C LEU A 22 -2.40 -3.13 -14.14
N GLN A 23 -1.63 -3.78 -13.27
CA GLN A 23 -1.83 -5.18 -12.91
C GLN A 23 -3.19 -5.41 -12.21
N LEU A 24 -3.58 -4.53 -11.28
CA LEU A 24 -4.86 -4.57 -10.56
C LEU A 24 -6.06 -4.41 -11.49
N ARG A 25 -5.96 -3.55 -12.51
CA ARG A 25 -7.01 -3.42 -13.51
C ARG A 25 -7.17 -4.71 -14.30
N GLY A 26 -6.07 -5.29 -14.78
CA GLY A 26 -6.11 -6.57 -15.49
C GLY A 26 -6.69 -7.71 -14.63
N VAL A 27 -6.33 -7.77 -13.35
CA VAL A 27 -6.87 -8.76 -12.40
C VAL A 27 -8.34 -8.49 -12.07
N GLY A 28 -8.72 -7.23 -11.82
CA GLY A 28 -10.08 -6.85 -11.45
C GLY A 28 -11.08 -7.01 -12.60
N GLU A 29 -10.67 -6.72 -13.83
CA GLU A 29 -11.48 -6.92 -15.04
C GLU A 29 -11.69 -8.41 -15.34
N ALA A 30 -10.65 -9.23 -15.17
CA ALA A 30 -10.72 -10.67 -15.45
C ALA A 30 -11.39 -11.48 -14.33
N ALA A 31 -11.18 -11.13 -13.05
CA ALA A 31 -11.73 -11.85 -11.91
C ALA A 31 -13.09 -11.30 -11.42
N GLY A 32 -13.60 -10.21 -12.03
CA GLY A 32 -14.89 -9.59 -11.67
C GLY A 32 -14.97 -9.04 -10.24
N LEU A 33 -13.85 -9.04 -9.51
CA LEU A 33 -13.75 -8.71 -8.10
C LEU A 33 -12.47 -7.91 -7.87
N LEU A 34 -12.59 -6.66 -7.41
CA LEU A 34 -11.44 -5.89 -6.91
C LEU A 34 -11.21 -6.23 -5.43
N PRO A 35 -10.12 -6.93 -5.06
CA PRO A 35 -9.90 -7.43 -3.70
C PRO A 35 -9.47 -6.33 -2.71
N GLN A 36 -8.77 -5.28 -3.17
CA GLN A 36 -8.07 -4.35 -2.28
C GLN A 36 -8.82 -3.05 -1.94
N SER A 37 -10.01 -2.81 -2.51
CA SER A 37 -10.65 -1.48 -2.41
C SER A 37 -11.85 -1.41 -1.45
N ALA A 38 -12.20 -2.45 -0.71
CA ALA A 38 -13.36 -2.45 0.17
C ALA A 38 -13.02 -2.88 1.61
N PRO A 39 -13.00 -1.95 2.58
CA PRO A 39 -13.01 -2.28 4.00
C PRO A 39 -14.17 -3.24 4.33
N GLY A 40 -13.96 -4.19 5.25
CA GLY A 40 -15.03 -5.07 5.74
C GLY A 40 -15.35 -6.29 4.88
N ARG A 41 -14.44 -6.75 4.02
CA ARG A 41 -14.62 -8.00 3.27
C ARG A 41 -14.70 -9.20 4.22
N THR A 42 -15.74 -10.03 4.07
CA THR A 42 -15.88 -11.27 4.87
C THR A 42 -14.93 -12.36 4.36
N GLY A 43 -14.60 -13.35 5.19
CA GLY A 43 -13.79 -14.50 4.77
C GLY A 43 -14.35 -15.23 3.54
N ALA A 44 -15.68 -15.26 3.38
CA ALA A 44 -16.35 -15.82 2.20
C ALA A 44 -16.05 -15.04 0.91
N GLN A 45 -15.98 -13.70 0.99
CA GLN A 45 -15.63 -12.86 -0.16
C GLN A 45 -14.16 -13.00 -0.56
N MET A 46 -13.27 -13.28 0.40
CA MET A 46 -11.87 -13.61 0.12
C MET A 46 -11.75 -14.99 -0.52
N ALA A 47 -12.50 -15.99 -0.05
CA ALA A 47 -12.55 -17.32 -0.65
C ALA A 47 -13.02 -17.28 -2.12
N ALA A 48 -14.12 -16.58 -2.40
CA ALA A 48 -14.63 -16.39 -3.75
C ALA A 48 -13.61 -15.67 -4.66
N PHE A 49 -12.87 -14.71 -4.12
CA PHE A 49 -11.81 -14.05 -4.87
C PHE A 49 -10.64 -14.99 -5.21
N ARG A 50 -10.21 -15.83 -4.26
CA ARG A 50 -9.16 -16.84 -4.51
C ARG A 50 -9.59 -17.86 -5.57
N GLU A 51 -10.85 -18.28 -5.53
CA GLU A 51 -11.45 -19.16 -6.53
C GLU A 51 -11.41 -18.51 -7.91
N ALA A 52 -11.91 -17.28 -8.04
CA ALA A 52 -11.87 -16.52 -9.31
C ALA A 52 -10.44 -16.34 -9.86
N LEU A 53 -9.46 -16.06 -9.00
CA LEU A 53 -8.05 -15.98 -9.40
C LEU A 53 -7.50 -17.31 -9.93
N THR A 54 -7.96 -18.42 -9.35
CA THR A 54 -7.52 -19.77 -9.74
C THR A 54 -8.13 -20.16 -11.07
N GLU A 55 -9.44 -19.94 -11.24
CA GLU A 55 -10.16 -20.21 -12.50
C GLU A 55 -9.60 -19.41 -13.68
N THR A 56 -9.20 -18.16 -13.44
CA THR A 56 -8.61 -17.28 -14.45
C THR A 56 -7.11 -17.48 -14.67
N GLY A 57 -6.45 -18.31 -13.86
CA GLY A 57 -4.99 -18.51 -13.89
C GLY A 57 -4.17 -17.29 -13.43
N LEU A 58 -4.80 -16.32 -12.77
CA LEU A 58 -4.19 -15.05 -12.37
C LEU A 58 -3.56 -15.07 -10.98
N THR A 59 -3.60 -16.19 -10.25
CA THR A 59 -2.97 -16.34 -8.93
C THR A 59 -1.51 -15.91 -8.94
N GLY A 60 -0.74 -16.24 -9.99
CA GLY A 60 0.66 -15.83 -10.13
C GLY A 60 0.85 -14.33 -10.29
N HIS A 61 -0.01 -13.67 -11.08
CA HIS A 61 0.01 -12.22 -11.28
C HIS A 61 -0.34 -11.49 -9.99
N TYR A 62 -1.35 -11.97 -9.27
CA TYR A 62 -1.73 -11.38 -7.98
C TYR A 62 -0.63 -11.57 -6.91
N ARG A 63 0.08 -12.71 -6.88
CA ARG A 63 1.27 -12.89 -6.02
C ARG A 63 2.39 -11.91 -6.38
N LEU A 64 2.64 -11.69 -7.67
CA LEU A 64 3.64 -10.72 -8.11
C LEU A 64 3.26 -9.31 -7.68
N MET A 65 1.98 -8.95 -7.81
CA MET A 65 1.44 -7.66 -7.35
C MET A 65 1.69 -7.45 -5.85
N LEU A 66 1.38 -8.43 -4.99
CA LEU A 66 1.64 -8.32 -3.55
C LEU A 66 3.15 -8.13 -3.23
N ARG A 67 4.04 -8.75 -4.02
CA ARG A 67 5.50 -8.54 -3.90
C ARG A 67 5.95 -7.16 -4.34
N LEU A 68 5.34 -6.64 -5.41
CA LEU A 68 5.59 -5.27 -5.86
C LEU A 68 5.12 -4.25 -4.83
N ASP A 69 4.07 -4.57 -4.07
CA ASP A 69 3.55 -3.71 -3.01
C ASP A 69 4.52 -3.60 -1.83
N PHE A 70 5.18 -4.69 -1.43
CA PHE A 70 6.31 -4.62 -0.48
C PHE A 70 7.42 -3.69 -0.95
N ALA A 71 7.82 -3.82 -2.22
CA ALA A 71 8.88 -2.99 -2.79
C ALA A 71 8.43 -1.51 -2.80
N PHE A 72 7.21 -1.25 -3.26
CA PHE A 72 6.59 0.08 -3.25
C PHE A 72 6.64 0.69 -1.84
N MET A 73 6.18 -0.04 -0.82
CA MET A 73 6.14 0.45 0.55
C MET A 73 7.52 0.68 1.15
N ALA A 74 8.50 -0.17 0.82
CA ALA A 74 9.88 0.05 1.22
C ALA A 74 10.44 1.37 0.65
N PHE A 75 10.25 1.62 -0.66
CA PHE A 75 10.69 2.86 -1.30
C PHE A 75 9.92 4.09 -0.83
N PHE A 76 8.60 3.96 -0.64
CA PHE A 76 7.75 5.01 -0.10
C PHE A 76 8.15 5.38 1.32
N GLY A 77 8.28 4.39 2.21
CA GLY A 77 8.70 4.59 3.60
C GLY A 77 10.09 5.21 3.68
N LEU A 78 11.04 4.75 2.87
CA LEU A 78 12.36 5.36 2.76
C LEU A 78 12.29 6.83 2.30
N GLY A 79 11.48 7.11 1.28
CA GLY A 79 11.28 8.47 0.77
C GLY A 79 10.67 9.41 1.81
N VAL A 80 9.64 8.95 2.54
CA VAL A 80 9.01 9.69 3.64
C VAL A 80 9.99 9.93 4.78
N GLY A 81 10.73 8.91 5.21
CA GLY A 81 11.75 9.03 6.26
C GLY A 81 12.84 10.04 5.89
N LEU A 82 13.34 9.99 4.65
CA LEU A 82 14.35 10.92 4.15
C LEU A 82 13.82 12.35 3.97
N ALA A 83 12.57 12.51 3.52
CA ALA A 83 11.94 13.82 3.32
C ALA A 83 11.68 14.55 4.64
N LEU A 84 11.23 13.83 5.67
CA LEU A 84 10.90 14.40 6.96
C LEU A 84 12.13 14.54 7.87
N GLY A 85 13.15 13.68 7.69
CA GLY A 85 14.48 13.81 8.29
C GLY A 85 14.54 13.76 9.82
N ARG A 86 13.40 13.50 10.50
CA ARG A 86 13.24 13.49 11.97
C ARG A 86 12.81 12.10 12.43
N LEU A 87 13.11 11.77 13.70
CA LEU A 87 12.77 10.48 14.32
C LEU A 87 11.30 10.09 14.14
N TRP A 88 10.38 11.05 14.26
CA TRP A 88 8.95 10.81 14.04
C TRP A 88 8.60 10.48 12.59
N GLY A 89 9.35 11.00 11.60
CA GLY A 89 9.15 10.68 10.19
C GLY A 89 9.60 9.27 9.86
N TRP A 90 10.71 8.82 10.44
CA TRP A 90 11.16 7.43 10.37
C TRP A 90 10.24 6.48 11.13
N GLY A 91 9.74 6.89 12.30
CA GLY A 91 8.76 6.12 13.07
C GLY A 91 7.44 5.93 12.31
N LEU A 92 6.93 7.00 11.69
CA LEU A 92 5.75 6.94 10.85
C LEU A 92 5.97 6.03 9.64
N ALA A 93 7.10 6.18 8.93
CA ALA A 93 7.44 5.34 7.80
C ALA A 93 7.54 3.85 8.19
N ALA A 94 8.25 3.53 9.28
CA ALA A 94 8.40 2.16 9.76
C ALA A 94 7.05 1.54 10.15
N PHE A 95 6.19 2.29 10.84
CA PHE A 95 4.85 1.83 11.20
C PHE A 95 3.99 1.54 9.97
N VAL A 96 3.95 2.49 9.02
CA VAL A 96 3.20 2.36 7.76
C VAL A 96 3.66 1.13 6.97
N VAL A 97 4.97 0.90 6.87
CA VAL A 97 5.55 -0.26 6.19
C VAL A 97 5.25 -1.56 6.93
N ALA A 98 5.32 -1.58 8.27
CA ALA A 98 5.06 -2.79 9.05
C ALA A 98 3.60 -3.24 8.94
N VAL A 99 2.65 -2.31 9.00
CA VAL A 99 1.22 -2.60 8.83
C VAL A 99 0.94 -3.12 7.42
N ASP A 100 1.59 -2.54 6.41
CA ASP A 100 1.43 -3.01 5.04
C ASP A 100 2.02 -4.40 4.81
N ALA A 101 3.23 -4.62 5.32
CA ALA A 101 3.91 -5.89 5.26
C ALA A 101 3.07 -7.01 5.89
N TRP A 102 2.45 -6.74 7.04
CA TRP A 102 1.55 -7.67 7.70
C TRP A 102 0.36 -8.07 6.80
N GLU A 103 -0.31 -7.11 6.15
CA GLU A 103 -1.45 -7.41 5.26
C GLU A 103 -1.02 -8.19 4.02
N ASN A 104 0.09 -7.78 3.39
CA ASN A 104 0.60 -8.45 2.20
C ASN A 104 1.09 -9.88 2.53
N LEU A 105 1.67 -10.11 3.71
CA LEU A 105 1.96 -11.47 4.20
C LEU A 105 0.68 -12.28 4.44
N GLY A 106 -0.35 -11.67 5.04
CA GLY A 106 -1.64 -12.32 5.28
C GLY A 106 -2.33 -12.72 3.97
N LEU A 107 -2.34 -11.84 2.97
CA LEU A 107 -2.89 -12.12 1.64
C LEU A 107 -2.08 -13.19 0.90
N LEU A 108 -0.74 -13.15 0.99
CA LEU A 108 0.10 -14.22 0.43
C LEU A 108 -0.18 -15.57 1.08
N ALA A 109 -0.22 -15.63 2.42
CA ALA A 109 -0.54 -16.83 3.16
C ALA A 109 -1.93 -17.37 2.81
N PHE A 110 -2.92 -16.48 2.65
CA PHE A 110 -4.27 -16.84 2.21
C PHE A 110 -4.28 -17.46 0.80
N LEU A 111 -3.52 -16.91 -0.16
CA LEU A 111 -3.39 -17.49 -1.50
C LEU A 111 -2.75 -18.89 -1.47
N ASP A 112 -1.85 -19.13 -0.52
CA ASP A 112 -1.21 -20.43 -0.25
C ASP A 112 -2.12 -21.44 0.48
N GLY A 113 -3.36 -21.05 0.82
CA GLY A 113 -4.33 -21.91 1.51
C GLY A 113 -4.42 -21.71 3.02
N GLY A 114 -3.80 -20.66 3.55
CA GLY A 114 -3.98 -20.19 4.91
C GLY A 114 -5.34 -19.51 5.14
N LEU A 115 -5.58 -19.09 6.39
CA LEU A 115 -6.78 -18.36 6.78
C LEU A 115 -6.79 -16.94 6.18
N ALA A 116 -7.99 -16.42 5.90
CA ALA A 116 -8.16 -15.05 5.45
C ALA A 116 -7.70 -14.06 6.53
N PRO A 117 -7.04 -12.94 6.15
CA PRO A 117 -6.65 -11.91 7.11
C PRO A 117 -7.87 -11.29 7.80
N ASP A 118 -7.70 -10.89 9.06
CA ASP A 118 -8.78 -10.31 9.88
C ASP A 118 -9.25 -8.95 9.31
N PRO A 119 -10.55 -8.80 8.96
CA PRO A 119 -11.08 -7.56 8.38
C PRO A 119 -11.05 -6.35 9.31
N MET A 120 -10.95 -6.54 10.63
CA MET A 120 -10.77 -5.42 11.57
C MET A 120 -9.41 -4.74 11.39
N VAL A 121 -8.38 -5.50 11.02
CA VAL A 121 -7.02 -4.97 10.81
C VAL A 121 -6.96 -4.10 9.54
N SER A 122 -7.59 -4.54 8.45
CA SER A 122 -7.67 -3.74 7.21
C SER A 122 -8.49 -2.45 7.38
N THR A 123 -9.52 -2.46 8.23
CA THR A 123 -10.34 -1.26 8.53
C THR A 123 -9.57 -0.25 9.38
N ALA A 124 -8.86 -0.71 10.42
CA ALA A 124 -8.00 0.14 11.23
C ALA A 124 -6.85 0.76 10.43
N LYS A 125 -6.29 0.01 9.46
CA LYS A 125 -5.27 0.48 8.50
C LYS A 125 -5.79 1.61 7.61
N PHE A 126 -6.99 1.46 7.05
CA PHE A 126 -7.58 2.48 6.18
C PHE A 126 -7.83 3.79 6.93
N ALA A 127 -8.36 3.70 8.16
CA ALA A 127 -8.54 4.86 9.03
C ALA A 127 -7.20 5.54 9.36
N PHE A 128 -6.16 4.76 9.66
CA PHE A 128 -4.83 5.30 9.95
C PHE A 128 -4.21 6.00 8.74
N TYR A 129 -4.24 5.40 7.55
CA TYR A 129 -3.71 6.04 6.34
C TYR A 129 -4.48 7.28 5.92
N ALA A 130 -5.81 7.29 6.09
CA ALA A 130 -6.60 8.49 5.88
C ALA A 130 -6.14 9.63 6.80
N VAL A 131 -5.91 9.34 8.09
CA VAL A 131 -5.41 10.33 9.06
C VAL A 131 -3.97 10.76 8.75
N ALA A 132 -3.07 9.83 8.49
CA ALA A 132 -1.67 10.12 8.16
C ALA A 132 -1.55 10.94 6.86
N GLY A 133 -2.34 10.61 5.84
CA GLY A 133 -2.46 11.37 4.60
C GLY A 133 -2.97 12.79 4.84
N LEU A 134 -3.98 12.97 5.69
CA LEU A 134 -4.49 14.29 6.07
C LEU A 134 -3.43 15.13 6.79
N VAL A 135 -2.65 14.51 7.68
CA VAL A 135 -1.55 15.18 8.41
C VAL A 135 -0.42 15.58 7.46
N LEU A 136 -0.04 14.71 6.51
CA LEU A 136 1.00 15.01 5.52
C LEU A 136 0.55 16.10 4.53
N ALA A 137 -0.70 16.05 4.06
CA ALA A 137 -1.27 17.10 3.22
C ALA A 137 -1.33 18.45 3.99
N GLY A 138 -1.80 18.43 5.23
CA GLY A 138 -1.89 19.63 6.07
C GLY A 138 -0.54 20.26 6.40
N THR A 139 0.49 19.45 6.66
CA THR A 139 1.86 19.93 6.89
C THR A 139 2.51 20.46 5.62
N GLY A 140 2.28 19.82 4.46
CA GLY A 140 2.72 20.31 3.15
C GLY A 140 2.09 21.65 2.79
N VAL A 141 0.78 21.82 3.01
CA VAL A 141 0.07 23.09 2.79
C VAL A 141 0.62 24.19 3.69
N ARG A 142 0.87 23.92 4.98
CA ARG A 142 1.47 24.90 5.90
C ARG A 142 2.86 25.33 5.47
N ALA A 143 3.71 24.38 5.07
CA ALA A 143 5.07 24.67 4.62
C ALA A 143 5.06 25.56 3.36
N TYR A 144 4.18 25.26 2.41
CA TYR A 144 3.99 26.06 1.20
C TYR A 144 3.50 27.49 1.50
N LEU A 145 2.52 27.64 2.40
CA LEU A 145 2.01 28.95 2.80
C LEU A 145 3.06 29.79 3.54
N HIS A 146 3.93 29.16 4.33
CA HIS A 146 5.05 29.86 4.98
C HIS A 146 6.07 30.39 3.96
N GLN A 147 6.37 29.62 2.90
CA GLN A 147 7.29 30.05 1.85
C GLN A 147 6.78 31.23 1.01
N ARG A 148 5.47 31.47 0.93
CA ARG A 148 4.91 32.61 0.19
C ARG A 148 4.78 33.89 1.01
N ARG A 149 5.00 33.83 2.32
CA ARG A 149 4.82 34.97 3.25
C ARG A 149 6.14 35.61 3.69
N GLY A 150 7.29 35.09 3.24
CA GLY A 150 8.61 35.68 3.44
C GLY A 150 9.27 35.92 2.08
#